data_AF-A0A955SU46-F1
#
_entry.id   AF-A0A955SU46-F1
#
_cell.length_a   1.000
_cell.length_b   1.000
_cell.length_c   1.000
_cell.angle_alpha   90.00
_cell.angle_beta   90.00
_cell.angle_gamma   90.00
#
_symmetry.space_group_name_H-M   'P 1'
#
loop_
_entity.id
_entity.type
_entity.pdbx_description
1 polymer ?
#
loop_
_entity_poly.entity_id
_entity_poly.type
_entity_poly.pdbx_seq_one_letter_code
_entity_poly.pdbx_strand_id
1 'polypeptide(L)'
;APSGTEVNNIVIFEVEIALKDRLPFFKPEMTANADILVDMATDVIKIPLEAIKGNSENKKVTLLKENPNFVPPEEKVEEGESEETKQKEDVAEDDPSEDYYKTEFELKRKYEESETKVVTGISNELWTEVVEGVTEGVVLKLPELKLPERREDFF
;
A
#
# COMPACT_ATOMS: atom_id res chain seq x y z
N ALA A 1 -35.92 14.59 -15.96
CA ALA A 1 -34.47 14.74 -15.73
C ALA A 1 -34.27 16.04 -14.95
N PRO A 2 -33.37 16.09 -13.95
CA PRO A 2 -33.09 17.35 -13.25
C PRO A 2 -32.53 18.38 -14.25
N SER A 3 -32.98 19.63 -14.13
CA SER A 3 -32.48 20.75 -14.94
C SER A 3 -31.40 21.50 -14.15
N GLY A 4 -30.17 21.52 -14.67
CA GLY A 4 -29.08 22.29 -14.06
C GLY A 4 -29.18 23.78 -14.41
N THR A 5 -28.81 24.65 -13.48
CA THR A 5 -28.62 26.09 -13.75
C THR A 5 -27.14 26.39 -13.84
N GLU A 6 -26.69 27.00 -14.93
CA GLU A 6 -25.32 27.46 -15.07
C GLU A 6 -25.19 28.89 -14.52
N VAL A 7 -24.32 29.06 -13.52
CA VAL A 7 -23.98 30.36 -12.96
C VAL A 7 -22.46 30.44 -12.87
N ASN A 8 -21.84 31.39 -13.56
CA ASN A 8 -20.38 31.57 -13.57
C ASN A 8 -19.60 30.29 -13.93
N ASN A 9 -20.05 29.55 -14.96
CA ASN A 9 -19.42 28.29 -15.39
C ASN A 9 -19.46 27.15 -14.33
N ILE A 10 -20.33 27.27 -13.32
CA ILE A 10 -20.66 26.22 -12.35
C ILE A 10 -22.09 25.75 -12.64
N VAL A 11 -22.27 24.43 -12.80
CA VAL A 11 -23.59 23.83 -12.99
C VAL A 11 -24.14 23.39 -11.64
N ILE A 12 -25.25 24.00 -11.22
CA ILE A 12 -25.91 23.70 -9.95
C ILE A 12 -27.11 22.79 -10.21
N PHE A 13 -27.18 21.68 -9.48
CA PHE A 13 -28.32 20.76 -9.48
C PHE A 13 -29.03 20.82 -8.14
N GLU A 14 -30.34 21.04 -8.17
CA GLU A 14 -31.18 20.89 -6.99
C GLU A 14 -31.56 19.41 -6.82
N VAL A 15 -31.32 18.87 -5.63
CA VAL A 15 -31.51 17.45 -5.32
C VAL A 15 -32.36 17.32 -4.07
N GLU A 16 -33.43 16.53 -4.15
CA GLU A 16 -34.29 16.21 -3.01
C GLU A 16 -33.92 14.81 -2.48
N ILE A 17 -33.63 14.71 -1.18
CA ILE A 17 -33.21 13.46 -0.54
C ILE A 17 -34.31 12.98 0.40
N ALA A 18 -34.86 11.80 0.13
CA ALA A 18 -35.84 11.16 0.99
C ALA A 18 -35.16 10.19 1.98
N LEU A 19 -35.34 10.41 3.28
CA LEU A 19 -34.86 9.49 4.32
C LEU A 19 -35.83 8.31 4.45
N LYS A 20 -35.31 7.08 4.32
CA LYS A 20 -36.10 5.85 4.53
C LYS A 20 -36.47 5.67 6.00
N ASP A 21 -35.49 5.85 6.89
CA ASP A 21 -35.67 5.70 8.33
C ASP A 21 -35.61 7.07 9.02
N ARG A 22 -36.78 7.59 9.40
CA ARG A 22 -36.87 8.84 10.17
C ARG A 22 -36.53 8.56 11.63
N LEU A 23 -35.23 8.67 11.95
CA LEU A 23 -34.78 8.60 13.33
C LEU A 23 -35.32 9.82 14.12
N PRO A 24 -35.70 9.67 15.41
CA PRO A 24 -36.37 10.72 16.19
C PRO A 24 -35.56 12.02 16.36
N PHE A 25 -34.26 11.98 16.09
CA PHE A 25 -33.37 13.13 16.23
C PHE A 25 -33.29 14.01 14.97
N PHE A 26 -33.80 13.54 13.82
CA PHE A 26 -33.88 14.38 12.62
C PHE A 26 -35.03 15.37 12.76
N LYS A 27 -34.71 16.60 13.17
CA LYS A 27 -35.66 17.71 13.22
C LYS A 27 -35.59 18.51 11.92
N PRO A 28 -36.73 19.06 11.43
CA PRO A 28 -36.71 20.05 10.37
C PRO A 28 -35.76 21.20 10.69
N GLU A 29 -35.25 21.87 9.66
CA GLU A 29 -34.35 23.04 9.77
C GLU A 29 -32.95 22.74 10.34
N MET A 30 -32.57 21.47 10.46
CA MET A 30 -31.18 21.10 10.78
C MET A 30 -30.28 21.15 9.54
N THR A 31 -29.08 21.68 9.70
CA THR A 31 -28.01 21.53 8.71
C THR A 31 -27.36 20.16 8.86
N ALA A 32 -27.10 19.49 7.75
CA ALA A 32 -26.38 18.22 7.70
C ALA A 32 -25.33 18.25 6.59
N ASN A 33 -24.22 17.55 6.81
CA ASN A 33 -23.33 17.16 5.72
C ASN A 33 -23.85 15.85 5.14
N ALA A 34 -23.93 15.77 3.82
CA ALA A 34 -24.41 14.59 3.12
C ALA A 34 -23.35 14.12 2.12
N ASP A 35 -23.01 12.84 2.20
CA ASP A 35 -22.15 12.18 1.21
C ASP A 35 -23.05 11.45 0.21
N ILE A 36 -22.90 11.77 -1.07
CA ILE A 36 -23.67 11.15 -2.15
C ILE A 36 -22.80 10.05 -2.76
N LEU A 37 -23.15 8.81 -2.48
CA LEU A 37 -22.50 7.63 -3.07
C LEU A 37 -23.12 7.36 -4.45
N VAL A 38 -22.33 7.52 -5.50
CA VAL A 38 -22.82 7.44 -6.90
C VAL A 38 -22.65 6.06 -7.50
N ASP A 39 -21.62 5.33 -7.07
CA ASP A 39 -21.27 4.01 -7.58
C ASP A 39 -20.77 3.12 -6.43
N MET A 40 -20.97 1.82 -6.56
CA MET A 40 -20.55 0.82 -5.60
C MET A 40 -20.20 -0.47 -6.33
N ALA A 41 -18.93 -0.87 -6.25
CA ALA A 41 -18.49 -2.19 -6.67
C ALA A 41 -18.56 -3.16 -5.49
N THR A 42 -19.10 -4.35 -5.75
CA THR A 42 -19.08 -5.49 -4.81
C THR A 42 -18.18 -6.58 -5.36
N ASP A 43 -17.55 -7.36 -4.48
CA ASP A 43 -16.66 -8.47 -4.88
C ASP A 43 -15.43 -8.01 -5.67
N VAL A 44 -14.67 -7.09 -5.07
CA VAL A 44 -13.48 -6.47 -5.67
C VAL A 44 -12.33 -6.46 -4.67
N ILE A 45 -11.10 -6.64 -5.17
CA ILE A 45 -9.90 -6.58 -4.35
C ILE A 45 -9.40 -5.14 -4.31
N LYS A 46 -9.28 -4.56 -3.11
CA LYS A 46 -8.73 -3.22 -2.92
C LYS A 46 -7.23 -3.31 -2.71
N ILE A 47 -6.47 -2.61 -3.56
CA ILE A 47 -5.01 -2.52 -3.44
C ILE A 47 -4.56 -1.06 -3.39
N PRO A 48 -3.44 -0.76 -2.73
CA PRO A 48 -2.87 0.58 -2.75
C PRO A 48 -2.61 1.03 -4.19
N LEU A 49 -2.87 2.31 -4.48
CA LEU A 49 -2.68 2.87 -5.83
C LEU A 49 -1.24 2.67 -6.32
N GLU A 50 -0.28 2.78 -5.41
CA GLU A 50 1.15 2.62 -5.61
C GLU A 50 1.57 1.22 -6.11
N ALA A 51 0.76 0.19 -5.82
CA ALA A 51 1.03 -1.18 -6.26
C ALA A 51 0.79 -1.38 -7.76
N ILE A 52 0.05 -0.47 -8.39
CA ILE A 52 -0.32 -0.56 -9.81
C ILE A 52 0.73 0.17 -10.64
N LYS A 53 1.30 -0.55 -11.60
CA LYS A 53 2.25 -0.03 -12.57
C LYS A 53 1.61 0.03 -13.96
N GLY A 54 1.99 1.04 -14.74
CA GLY A 54 1.59 1.18 -16.14
C GLY A 54 0.72 2.38 -16.43
N ASN A 55 0.21 2.44 -17.66
CA ASN A 55 -0.68 3.51 -18.14
C ASN A 55 -2.16 3.08 -18.03
N SER A 56 -3.07 3.96 -18.44
CA SER A 56 -4.52 3.72 -18.37
C SER A 56 -4.98 2.43 -19.07
N GLU A 57 -4.29 2.01 -20.14
CA GLU A 57 -4.66 0.83 -20.94
C GLU A 57 -3.93 -0.46 -20.54
N ASN A 58 -2.75 -0.36 -19.94
CA ASN A 58 -1.91 -1.50 -19.57
C ASN A 58 -1.51 -1.46 -18.09
N LYS A 59 -2.50 -1.60 -17.22
CA LYS A 59 -2.28 -1.71 -15.78
C LYS A 59 -1.79 -3.11 -15.42
N LYS A 60 -0.78 -3.15 -14.56
CA LYS A 60 -0.14 -4.38 -14.08
C LYS A 60 0.16 -4.29 -12.60
N VAL A 61 0.27 -5.45 -11.97
CA VAL A 61 0.76 -5.59 -10.60
C VAL A 61 1.88 -6.62 -10.55
N THR A 62 2.77 -6.50 -9.57
CA THR A 62 3.84 -7.47 -9.32
C THR A 62 3.44 -8.35 -8.14
N LEU A 63 3.25 -9.65 -8.40
CA LEU A 63 2.94 -10.66 -7.41
C LEU A 63 4.25 -11.28 -6.87
N LEU A 64 4.28 -11.55 -5.56
CA LEU A 64 5.36 -12.25 -4.88
C LEU A 64 4.92 -13.68 -4.55
N LYS A 65 5.70 -14.67 -4.99
CA LYS A 65 5.50 -16.09 -4.63
C LYS A 65 6.70 -16.58 -3.83
N GLU A 66 6.46 -17.38 -2.79
CA GLU A 66 7.55 -17.99 -2.04
C GLU A 66 8.33 -18.97 -2.93
N ASN A 67 9.65 -18.85 -2.90
CA ASN A 67 10.55 -19.74 -3.61
C ASN A 67 10.72 -21.03 -2.79
N PRO A 68 10.24 -22.19 -3.28
CA PRO A 68 10.34 -23.45 -2.56
C PRO A 68 11.79 -23.94 -2.36
N ASN A 69 12.74 -23.38 -3.11
CA ASN A 69 14.16 -23.72 -3.01
C ASN A 69 14.93 -22.77 -2.08
N PHE A 70 14.25 -21.87 -1.37
CA PHE A 70 14.91 -21.00 -0.41
C PHE A 70 15.34 -21.81 0.82
N VAL A 71 16.64 -22.05 0.94
CA VAL A 71 17.26 -22.55 2.16
C VAL A 71 17.67 -21.32 2.97
N PRO A 72 17.11 -21.09 4.18
CA PRO A 72 17.57 -20.03 5.05
C PRO A 72 19.07 -20.21 5.31
N PRO A 73 19.89 -19.15 5.24
CA PRO A 73 21.25 -19.25 5.73
C PRO A 73 21.17 -19.67 7.20
N GLU A 74 21.91 -20.72 7.58
CA GLU A 74 21.97 -21.17 8.97
C GLU A 74 22.37 -19.97 9.83
N GLU A 75 21.47 -19.53 10.72
CA GLU A 75 21.85 -18.65 11.82
C GLU A 75 22.99 -19.36 12.52
N LYS A 76 24.18 -18.76 12.51
CA LYS A 76 25.23 -19.19 13.44
C LYS A 76 24.69 -18.92 14.83
N VAL A 77 24.06 -19.94 15.42
CA VAL A 77 23.80 -19.99 16.84
C VAL A 77 25.19 -20.06 17.47
N GLU A 78 25.66 -18.93 17.99
CA GLU A 78 26.75 -18.93 18.95
C GLU A 78 26.21 -19.62 20.22
N GLU A 79 26.26 -20.96 20.22
CA GLU A 79 26.14 -21.75 21.44
C GLU A 79 27.31 -21.36 22.34
N GLY A 80 26.97 -20.73 23.47
CA GLY A 80 27.92 -20.03 24.31
C GLY A 80 28.95 -20.91 25.02
N GLU A 81 30.03 -20.26 25.46
CA GLU A 81 30.79 -20.69 26.62
C GLU A 81 31.04 -19.51 27.58
N SER A 82 31.00 -19.90 28.85
CA SER A 82 30.96 -19.18 30.12
C SER A 82 32.19 -18.36 30.54
N GLU A 83 31.90 -17.35 31.37
CA GLU A 83 32.67 -16.80 32.51
C GLU A 83 34.10 -16.23 32.36
N GLU A 84 34.19 -14.94 32.70
CA GLU A 84 35.29 -14.16 33.30
C GLU A 84 36.76 -14.43 32.90
N THR A 85 37.37 -13.50 32.15
CA THR A 85 38.55 -12.74 32.64
C THR A 85 38.80 -11.45 31.85
N LYS A 86 39.19 -10.40 32.58
CA LYS A 86 39.52 -9.05 32.10
C LYS A 86 40.63 -9.04 31.02
N GLN A 87 40.48 -8.22 29.97
CA GLN A 87 41.29 -7.02 29.68
C GLN A 87 41.08 -6.50 28.23
N LYS A 88 40.70 -5.21 28.16
CA LYS A 88 41.02 -4.17 27.16
C LYS A 88 41.39 -4.51 25.71
N GLU A 89 40.82 -3.65 24.86
CA GLU A 89 41.25 -3.15 23.54
C GLU A 89 40.44 -3.63 22.33
N ASP A 90 40.04 -2.60 21.56
CA ASP A 90 39.37 -2.57 20.26
C ASP A 90 37.87 -2.90 20.21
N VAL A 91 37.08 -1.87 20.53
CA VAL A 91 35.69 -1.73 20.05
C VAL A 91 35.77 -1.54 18.54
N ALA A 92 35.65 -2.64 17.79
CA ALA A 92 35.21 -2.57 16.42
C ALA A 92 33.85 -1.88 16.46
N GLU A 93 33.75 -0.70 15.85
CA GLU A 93 32.46 -0.11 15.54
C GLU A 93 31.70 -1.15 14.70
N ASP A 94 30.70 -1.80 15.31
CA ASP A 94 29.66 -2.51 14.57
C ASP A 94 29.08 -1.50 13.59
N ASP A 95 29.54 -1.52 12.35
CA ASP A 95 29.00 -0.71 11.28
C ASP A 95 27.57 -1.21 11.03
N PRO A 96 26.53 -0.45 11.45
CA PRO A 96 25.15 -0.88 11.28
C PRO A 96 24.75 -0.96 9.79
N SER A 97 25.64 -0.55 8.87
CA SER A 97 25.45 -0.68 7.43
C SER A 97 25.55 -2.13 6.92
N GLU A 98 26.30 -3.02 7.58
CA GLU A 98 26.48 -4.40 7.08
C GLU A 98 25.23 -5.28 7.22
N ASP A 99 24.45 -5.10 8.29
CA ASP A 99 23.21 -5.85 8.53
C ASP A 99 22.09 -5.46 7.55
N TYR A 100 22.10 -4.21 7.08
CA TYR A 100 21.09 -3.71 6.15
C TYR A 100 21.17 -4.41 4.79
N TYR A 101 22.38 -4.66 4.26
CA TYR A 101 22.53 -5.28 2.93
C TYR A 101 22.25 -6.80 2.92
N LYS A 102 22.43 -7.51 4.03
CA LYS A 102 22.11 -8.94 4.12
C LYS A 102 20.61 -9.20 3.97
N THR A 103 19.79 -8.38 4.63
CA THR A 103 18.33 -8.56 4.62
C THR A 103 17.68 -8.34 3.26
N GLU A 104 18.06 -7.30 2.50
CA GLU A 104 17.53 -7.06 1.15
C GLU A 104 17.89 -8.18 0.16
N PHE A 105 19.10 -8.75 0.30
CA PHE A 105 19.58 -9.83 -0.56
C PHE A 105 18.88 -11.17 -0.26
N GLU A 106 18.56 -11.42 1.01
CA GLU A 106 17.79 -12.59 1.45
C GLU A 106 16.33 -12.51 0.99
N LEU A 107 15.70 -11.33 1.09
CA LEU A 107 14.34 -11.09 0.61
C LEU A 107 14.20 -11.37 -0.90
N LYS A 108 15.16 -10.95 -1.72
CA LYS A 108 15.20 -11.24 -3.17
C LYS A 108 15.35 -12.73 -3.50
N ARG A 109 15.93 -13.53 -2.60
CA ARG A 109 16.05 -14.98 -2.79
C ARG A 109 14.80 -15.74 -2.34
N LYS A 110 14.09 -15.21 -1.35
CA LYS A 110 12.92 -15.84 -0.74
C LYS A 110 11.69 -15.76 -1.63
N TYR A 111 11.53 -14.71 -2.42
CA TYR A 111 10.35 -14.53 -3.27
C TYR A 111 10.70 -14.43 -4.77
N GLU A 112 9.90 -15.10 -5.59
CA GLU A 112 9.90 -14.96 -7.04
C GLU A 112 8.86 -13.90 -7.45
N GLU A 113 9.27 -12.95 -8.30
CA GLU A 113 8.40 -11.87 -8.79
C GLU A 113 7.73 -12.27 -10.11
N SER A 114 6.42 -12.06 -10.22
CA SER A 114 5.70 -12.23 -11.49
C SER A 114 4.77 -11.06 -11.78
N GLU A 115 4.84 -10.51 -12.99
CA GLU A 115 3.92 -9.46 -13.42
C GLU A 115 2.62 -10.05 -13.95
N THR A 116 1.50 -9.52 -13.48
CA THR A 116 0.16 -9.89 -13.98
C THR A 116 -0.59 -8.64 -14.41
N LYS A 117 -1.27 -8.72 -15.58
CA LYS A 117 -2.17 -7.67 -16.06
C LYS A 117 -3.45 -7.68 -15.23
N VAL A 118 -3.93 -6.49 -14.89
CA VAL A 118 -5.14 -6.33 -14.06
C VAL A 118 -6.15 -5.42 -14.72
N VAL A 119 -7.42 -5.71 -14.47
CA VAL A 119 -8.53 -4.83 -14.81
C VAL A 119 -8.95 -4.11 -13.54
N THR A 120 -8.98 -2.78 -13.58
CA THR A 120 -9.27 -1.95 -12.42
C THR A 120 -10.63 -1.29 -12.52
N GLY A 121 -11.30 -1.13 -11.39
CA GLY A 121 -12.57 -0.41 -11.24
C GLY A 121 -12.38 0.99 -10.68
N ILE A 122 -13.15 1.32 -9.65
CA ILE A 122 -13.16 2.63 -9.00
C ILE A 122 -11.82 2.83 -8.28
N SER A 123 -11.29 4.05 -8.37
CA SER A 123 -10.04 4.44 -7.74
C SER A 123 -10.20 5.77 -7.02
N ASN A 124 -9.48 5.93 -5.91
CA ASN A 124 -9.31 7.22 -5.25
C ASN A 124 -7.82 7.51 -4.99
N GLU A 125 -7.54 8.49 -4.15
CA GLU A 125 -6.17 8.95 -3.86
C GLU A 125 -5.30 7.91 -3.13
N LEU A 126 -5.91 6.92 -2.46
CA LEU A 126 -5.19 5.95 -1.63
C LEU A 126 -5.19 4.55 -2.23
N TRP A 127 -6.30 4.15 -2.87
CA TRP A 127 -6.50 2.77 -3.33
C TRP A 127 -7.18 2.71 -4.70
N THR A 128 -7.07 1.53 -5.32
CA THR A 128 -7.78 1.15 -6.54
C THR A 128 -8.39 -0.23 -6.35
N GLU A 129 -9.61 -0.40 -6.88
CA GLU A 129 -10.24 -1.70 -7.02
C GLU A 129 -9.67 -2.47 -8.21
N VAL A 130 -9.38 -3.74 -7.98
CA VAL A 130 -9.06 -4.74 -9.00
C VAL A 130 -10.26 -5.66 -9.13
N VAL A 131 -10.79 -5.70 -10.36
CA VAL A 131 -11.93 -6.53 -10.73
C VAL A 131 -11.44 -7.88 -11.25
N GLU A 132 -10.34 -7.88 -12.02
CA GLU A 132 -9.78 -9.10 -12.60
C GLU A 132 -8.25 -9.11 -12.58
N GLY A 133 -7.66 -10.31 -12.56
CA GLY A 133 -6.22 -10.54 -12.68
C GLY A 133 -5.50 -10.83 -11.36
N VAL A 134 -6.19 -10.75 -10.22
CA VAL A 134 -5.64 -11.09 -8.90
C VAL A 134 -6.69 -11.88 -8.11
N THR A 135 -6.24 -12.81 -7.28
CA THR A 135 -7.08 -13.58 -6.35
C THR A 135 -6.79 -13.19 -4.91
N GLU A 136 -7.71 -13.50 -4.00
CA GLU A 136 -7.49 -13.31 -2.57
C GLU A 136 -6.27 -14.10 -2.06
N GLY A 137 -5.62 -13.59 -1.02
CA GLY A 137 -4.46 -14.23 -0.38
C GLY A 137 -3.12 -14.06 -1.10
N VAL A 138 -3.07 -13.32 -2.21
CA VAL A 138 -1.81 -13.08 -2.93
C VAL A 138 -1.03 -11.91 -2.32
N VAL A 139 0.29 -12.05 -2.27
CA VAL A 139 1.20 -10.99 -1.80
C VAL A 139 1.62 -10.11 -2.98
N LEU A 140 1.50 -8.79 -2.81
CA LEU A 140 1.84 -7.79 -3.82
C LEU A 140 3.11 -7.03 -3.44
N LYS A 141 3.95 -6.73 -4.43
CA LYS A 141 5.12 -5.87 -4.25
C LYS A 141 4.73 -4.40 -4.33
N LEU A 142 5.03 -3.65 -3.28
CA LEU A 142 4.96 -2.19 -3.26
C LEU A 142 6.22 -1.55 -3.86
N PRO A 143 6.15 -0.30 -4.37
CA PRO A 143 7.31 0.40 -4.87
C PRO A 143 8.33 0.64 -3.75
N GLU A 144 9.62 0.56 -4.10
CA GLU A 144 10.71 0.85 -3.17
C GLU A 144 10.76 2.36 -2.89
N LEU A 145 10.74 2.73 -1.60
CA LEU A 145 10.92 4.10 -1.16
C LEU A 145 12.40 4.48 -1.33
N LYS A 146 12.71 5.35 -2.30
CA LYS A 146 14.06 5.91 -2.42
C LYS A 146 14.27 6.97 -1.35
N LEU A 147 15.14 6.69 -0.38
CA LEU A 147 15.59 7.71 0.57
C LEU A 147 16.43 8.75 -0.17
N PRO A 148 16.27 10.05 0.13
CA PRO A 148 17.12 11.08 -0.44
C PRO A 148 18.57 10.85 0.02
N GLU A 149 19.53 11.02 -0.90
CA GLU A 149 20.95 10.99 -0.54
C GLU A 149 21.24 12.08 0.50
N ARG A 150 21.87 11.68 1.61
CA ARG A 150 22.30 12.60 2.66
C ARG A 150 23.36 13.53 2.05
N ARG A 151 23.03 14.81 1.86
CA ARG A 151 24.03 15.80 1.45
C ARG A 151 24.99 16.01 2.62
N GLU A 152 26.25 15.66 2.41
CA GLU A 152 27.34 15.87 3.38
C GLU A 152 27.77 17.34 3.49
N ASP A 153 27.26 18.22 2.62
CA ASP A 153 27.65 19.63 2.52
C ASP A 153 27.17 20.55 3.68
N PHE A 154 26.70 19.99 4.80
CA PHE A 154 26.16 20.73 5.96
C PHE A 154 27.06 20.67 7.21
N PHE A 155 28.39 20.63 7.04
CA PHE A 155 29.35 20.78 8.13
C PHE A 155 30.43 21.82 7.81
#